data_AF-A0A7C7PM15-F1
#
_entry.id   AF-A0A7C7PM15-F1
#
_cell.length_a   1.000
_cell.length_b   1.000
_cell.length_c   1.000
_cell.angle_alpha   90.00
_cell.angle_beta   90.00
_cell.angle_gamma   90.00
#
_symmetry.space_group_name_H-M   'P 1'
#
loop_
_entity.id
_entity.type
_entity.pdbx_description
1 polymer ?
#
loop_
_entity_poly.entity_id
_entity_poly.type
_entity_poly.pdbx_seq_one_letter_code
_entity_poly.pdbx_strand_id
1 'polypeptide(L)'
;MMRSNSPHSLSISALSLILIASASLIAQTPSRAKAQETYSKGQNISPSYEGWEQNPDGSFNFLFGYMNRNWLEEPDIPVGVDNSFSPGSEDRGQPTHFLPRRNRFVFKVRVPADWGGKELVWTLTT
;
A
#
# COMPACT_ATOMS: atom_id res chain seq x y z
N MET A 1 -7.56 82.04 -6.67
CA MET A 1 -8.14 80.82 -6.07
C MET A 1 -8.20 79.75 -7.17
N MET A 2 -7.26 78.81 -7.19
CA MET A 2 -7.34 77.59 -8.00
C MET A 2 -6.38 76.56 -7.39
N ARG A 3 -6.95 75.46 -6.88
CA ARG A 3 -6.23 74.37 -6.21
C ARG A 3 -5.59 73.50 -7.29
N SER A 4 -4.26 73.33 -7.25
CA SER A 4 -3.57 72.29 -7.99
C SER A 4 -3.32 71.12 -7.05
N ASN A 5 -3.93 69.97 -7.33
CA ASN A 5 -3.74 68.74 -6.58
C ASN A 5 -2.39 68.12 -6.95
N SER A 6 -1.48 68.02 -5.99
CA SER A 6 -0.24 67.25 -6.15
C SER A 6 -0.57 65.76 -6.32
N PRO A 7 0.05 65.05 -7.28
CA PRO A 7 -0.13 63.61 -7.40
C PRO A 7 0.55 62.93 -6.21
N HIS A 8 -0.18 62.05 -5.52
CA HIS A 8 0.37 61.19 -4.48
C HIS A 8 1.47 60.33 -5.10
N SER A 9 2.73 60.59 -4.74
CA SER A 9 3.83 59.67 -5.01
C SER A 9 3.53 58.39 -4.24
N LEU A 10 3.13 57.35 -4.96
CA LEU A 10 3.19 56.00 -4.45
C LEU A 10 4.64 55.75 -4.01
N SER A 11 4.84 55.75 -2.70
CA SER A 11 6.15 55.50 -2.07
C SER A 11 6.72 54.21 -2.63
N ILE A 12 7.97 54.26 -3.10
CA ILE A 12 8.75 53.15 -3.63
C ILE A 12 8.65 51.90 -2.74
N SER A 13 8.41 52.07 -1.43
CA SER A 13 8.17 51.01 -0.45
C SER A 13 6.97 50.11 -0.76
N ALA A 14 5.88 50.63 -1.32
CA ALA A 14 4.69 49.83 -1.65
C ALA A 14 4.94 48.93 -2.88
N LEU A 15 5.68 49.42 -3.87
CA LEU A 15 6.03 48.65 -5.07
C LEU A 15 6.98 47.49 -4.74
N SER A 16 7.96 47.74 -3.86
CA SER A 16 8.89 46.70 -3.37
C SER A 16 8.16 45.60 -2.59
N LEU A 17 7.16 45.97 -1.77
CA LEU A 17 6.37 45.00 -1.01
C LEU A 17 5.51 44.12 -1.94
N ILE A 18 4.92 44.71 -2.98
CA ILE A 18 4.15 43.99 -4.00
C ILE A 18 5.05 43.04 -4.80
N LEU A 19 6.26 43.46 -5.18
CA LEU A 19 7.22 42.62 -5.89
C LEU A 19 7.67 41.42 -5.04
N ILE A 20 7.95 41.62 -3.75
CA ILE A 20 8.33 40.54 -2.82
C ILE A 20 7.16 39.57 -2.61
N ALA A 21 5.93 40.08 -2.45
CA ALA A 21 4.74 39.25 -2.33
C ALA A 21 4.49 38.42 -3.61
N SER A 22 4.68 39.03 -4.79
CA SER A 22 4.53 38.35 -6.08
C SER A 22 5.58 37.26 -6.29
N ALA A 23 6.85 37.53 -5.93
CA ALA A 23 7.92 36.55 -5.99
C ALA A 23 7.66 35.36 -5.03
N SER A 24 7.12 35.64 -3.84
CA SER A 24 6.78 34.61 -2.84
C SER A 24 5.62 33.72 -3.29
N LEU A 25 4.70 34.24 -4.10
CA LEU A 25 3.59 33.46 -4.65
C LEU A 25 4.06 32.52 -5.78
N ILE A 26 5.06 32.93 -6.57
CA ILE A 26 5.66 32.11 -7.64
C ILE A 26 6.61 31.05 -7.05
N ALA A 27 7.23 31.31 -5.91
CA ALA A 27 8.14 30.39 -5.23
C ALA A 27 7.45 29.21 -4.51
N GLN A 28 6.12 29.19 -4.45
CA GLN A 28 5.37 28.04 -3.93
C GLN A 28 5.32 26.95 -5.01
N THR A 29 6.37 26.12 -5.08
CA THR A 29 6.30 24.88 -5.87
C THR A 29 5.19 24.01 -5.26
N PRO A 30 4.18 23.57 -6.03
CA PRO A 30 3.20 22.65 -5.51
C PRO A 30 3.93 21.43 -4.96
N SER A 31 3.68 21.08 -3.70
CA SER A 31 4.14 19.83 -3.15
C SER A 31 3.65 18.72 -4.08
N ARG A 32 4.58 17.96 -4.68
CA ARG A 32 4.20 16.77 -5.42
C ARG A 32 3.44 15.88 -4.45
N ALA A 33 2.14 15.73 -4.66
CA ALA A 33 1.37 14.72 -3.98
C ALA A 33 2.09 13.39 -4.26
N LYS A 34 2.56 12.72 -3.20
CA LYS A 34 3.02 11.33 -3.27
C LYS A 34 1.76 10.51 -3.57
N ALA A 35 1.45 10.32 -4.84
CA ALA A 35 0.42 9.37 -5.24
C ALA A 35 0.83 7.97 -4.76
N GLN A 36 -0.14 7.07 -4.59
CA GLN A 36 0.15 5.67 -4.33
C GLN A 36 1.05 5.16 -5.48
N GLU A 37 2.28 4.76 -5.17
CA GLU A 37 3.19 4.21 -6.17
C GLU A 37 2.53 2.98 -6.81
N THR A 38 2.53 2.92 -8.14
CA THR A 38 2.00 1.79 -8.91
C THR A 38 3.10 1.23 -9.77
N TYR A 39 3.15 -0.10 -9.89
CA TYR A 39 4.23 -0.80 -10.55
C TYR A 39 3.66 -1.80 -11.55
N SER A 40 4.18 -1.80 -12.77
CA SER A 40 3.78 -2.80 -13.75
C SER A 40 4.33 -4.19 -13.39
N LYS A 41 5.59 -4.27 -12.91
CA LYS A 41 6.36 -5.49 -12.61
C LYS A 41 7.44 -5.23 -11.55
N GLY A 42 8.08 -6.30 -11.06
CA GLY A 42 9.31 -6.27 -10.27
C GLY A 42 9.13 -5.89 -8.81
N GLN A 43 7.90 -5.93 -8.29
CA GLN A 43 7.62 -5.74 -6.88
C GLN A 43 7.27 -7.05 -6.19
N ASN A 44 7.42 -7.08 -4.88
CA ASN A 44 7.13 -8.26 -4.10
C ASN A 44 5.63 -8.60 -4.03
N ILE A 45 5.36 -9.84 -3.67
CA ILE A 45 4.03 -10.30 -3.28
C ILE A 45 3.97 -10.35 -1.76
N SER A 46 2.95 -9.71 -1.17
CA SER A 46 2.76 -9.70 0.27
C SER A 46 1.63 -10.67 0.66
N PRO A 47 1.90 -11.73 1.44
CA PRO A 47 0.84 -12.60 1.96
C PRO A 47 -0.06 -11.83 2.94
N SER A 48 -1.27 -12.30 3.14
CA SER A 48 -2.26 -11.68 4.04
C SER A 48 -3.00 -12.76 4.80
N TYR A 49 -2.98 -12.68 6.12
CA TYR A 49 -3.94 -13.37 6.97
C TYR A 49 -5.23 -12.55 6.99
N GLU A 50 -6.31 -13.14 6.49
CA GLU A 50 -7.59 -12.45 6.29
C GLU A 50 -8.57 -12.70 7.45
N GLY A 51 -8.16 -13.51 8.45
CA GLY A 51 -8.95 -13.85 9.62
C GLY A 51 -9.24 -15.35 9.72
N TRP A 52 -10.24 -15.70 10.54
CA TRP A 52 -10.62 -17.08 10.81
C TRP A 52 -12.14 -17.25 10.85
N GLU A 53 -12.59 -18.47 10.53
CA GLU A 53 -13.96 -18.94 10.73
C GLU A 53 -13.95 -20.19 11.63
N GLN A 54 -14.92 -20.31 12.53
CA GLN A 54 -15.10 -21.52 13.33
C GLN A 54 -16.02 -22.51 12.61
N ASN A 55 -15.61 -23.77 12.58
CA ASN A 55 -16.37 -24.89 12.02
C ASN A 55 -17.32 -25.48 13.09
N PRO A 56 -18.38 -26.23 12.69
CA PRO A 56 -19.33 -26.83 13.63
C PRO A 56 -18.72 -27.81 14.65
N ASP A 57 -17.58 -28.42 14.33
CA ASP A 57 -16.84 -29.32 15.22
C ASP A 57 -15.88 -28.59 16.17
N GLY A 58 -15.93 -27.25 16.20
CA GLY A 58 -15.08 -26.40 17.02
C GLY A 58 -13.70 -26.10 16.44
N SER A 59 -13.29 -26.77 15.35
CA SER A 59 -12.05 -26.45 14.63
C SER A 59 -12.15 -25.09 13.93
N PHE A 60 -11.03 -24.56 13.44
CA PHE A 60 -11.01 -23.26 12.74
C PHE A 60 -10.49 -23.40 11.33
N ASN A 61 -10.97 -22.58 10.39
CA ASN A 61 -10.27 -22.34 9.14
C ASN A 61 -9.62 -20.96 9.18
N PHE A 62 -8.31 -20.91 8.98
CA PHE A 62 -7.58 -19.67 8.78
C PHE A 62 -7.62 -19.30 7.30
N LEU A 63 -8.09 -18.09 7.01
CA LEU A 63 -8.25 -17.61 5.64
C LEU A 63 -7.03 -16.80 5.23
N PHE A 64 -6.54 -17.07 4.03
CA PHE A 64 -5.36 -16.41 3.50
C PHE A 64 -5.66 -15.78 2.14
N GLY A 65 -4.94 -14.70 1.86
CA GLY A 65 -4.93 -13.99 0.59
C GLY A 65 -3.56 -13.39 0.35
N TYR A 66 -3.42 -12.59 -0.70
CA TYR A 66 -2.18 -11.88 -0.99
C TYR A 66 -2.43 -10.60 -1.75
N MET A 67 -1.44 -9.71 -1.71
CA MET A 67 -1.32 -8.55 -2.57
C MET A 67 -0.12 -8.74 -3.49
N ASN A 68 -0.38 -8.98 -4.78
CA ASN A 68 0.62 -8.80 -5.82
C ASN A 68 0.63 -7.31 -6.19
N ARG A 69 1.73 -6.62 -5.88
CA ARG A 69 1.84 -5.16 -6.09
C ARG A 69 1.95 -4.80 -7.56
N ASN A 70 2.23 -5.78 -8.42
CA ASN A 70 2.36 -5.63 -9.86
C ASN A 70 1.00 -5.59 -10.54
N TRP A 71 0.93 -4.92 -11.69
CA TRP A 71 -0.27 -4.86 -12.53
C TRP A 71 -0.28 -5.88 -13.66
N LEU A 72 0.89 -6.34 -14.11
CA LEU A 72 1.03 -7.22 -15.27
C LEU A 72 1.82 -8.50 -14.98
N GLU A 73 2.57 -8.55 -13.89
CA GLU A 73 3.41 -9.69 -13.56
C GLU A 73 2.62 -10.74 -12.78
N GLU A 74 2.72 -11.99 -13.23
CA GLU A 74 2.06 -13.16 -12.64
C GLU A 74 3.11 -14.23 -12.30
N PRO A 75 3.84 -14.11 -11.18
CA PRO A 75 4.90 -15.04 -10.84
C PRO A 75 4.37 -16.45 -10.58
N ASP A 76 5.11 -17.44 -11.06
CA ASP A 76 4.97 -18.85 -10.68
C ASP A 76 5.99 -19.18 -9.59
N ILE A 77 5.51 -19.50 -8.39
CA ILE A 77 6.33 -19.80 -7.22
C ILE A 77 5.87 -21.15 -6.66
N PRO A 78 6.56 -22.26 -6.99
CA PRO A 78 6.17 -23.59 -6.52
C PRO A 78 6.27 -23.68 -5.00
N VAL A 79 5.57 -24.64 -4.40
CA VAL A 79 5.73 -24.95 -2.97
C VAL A 79 7.19 -25.30 -2.70
N GLY A 80 7.74 -24.70 -1.64
CA GLY A 80 9.14 -24.87 -1.24
C GLY A 80 9.60 -23.74 -0.33
N VAL A 81 10.91 -23.54 -0.23
CA VAL A 81 11.51 -22.55 0.70
C VAL A 81 10.94 -21.14 0.55
N ASP A 82 10.61 -20.73 -0.69
CA ASP A 82 10.08 -19.41 -1.01
C ASP A 82 8.54 -19.33 -0.96
N ASN A 83 7.84 -20.45 -0.78
CA ASN A 83 6.38 -20.52 -0.68
C ASN A 83 5.94 -21.72 0.18
N SER A 84 6.08 -21.59 1.50
CA SER A 84 5.90 -22.69 2.45
C SER A 84 5.12 -22.28 3.69
N PHE A 85 4.48 -23.28 4.30
CA PHE A 85 3.92 -23.17 5.64
C PHE A 85 4.81 -23.79 6.71
N SER A 86 4.75 -23.21 7.90
CA SER A 86 5.22 -23.84 9.13
C SER A 86 4.32 -23.48 10.30
N PRO A 87 4.14 -24.36 11.30
CA PRO A 87 4.66 -25.71 11.40
C PRO A 87 3.86 -26.76 10.59
N GLY A 88 4.44 -27.96 10.47
CA GLY A 88 3.82 -29.13 9.83
C GLY A 88 4.11 -29.21 8.33
N SER A 89 3.12 -29.60 7.53
CA SER A 89 3.27 -29.67 6.07
C SER A 89 3.53 -28.28 5.48
N GLU A 90 4.56 -28.19 4.63
CA GLU A 90 4.87 -26.98 3.87
C GLU A 90 3.80 -26.69 2.82
N ASP A 91 3.19 -27.73 2.25
CA ASP A 91 2.04 -27.63 1.36
C ASP A 91 0.75 -27.69 2.18
N ARG A 92 -0.04 -26.60 2.08
CA ARG A 92 -1.37 -26.45 2.67
C ARG A 92 -2.39 -25.99 1.62
N GLY A 93 -2.08 -26.13 0.33
CA GLY A 93 -2.92 -25.68 -0.77
C GLY A 93 -2.79 -24.17 -1.06
N GLN A 94 -1.66 -23.57 -0.70
CA GLN A 94 -1.35 -22.20 -1.11
C GLN A 94 -1.21 -22.09 -2.65
N PRO A 95 -1.50 -20.92 -3.23
CA PRO A 95 -1.29 -20.68 -4.66
C PRO A 95 0.17 -20.88 -5.06
N THR A 96 0.39 -21.43 -6.26
CA THR A 96 1.71 -21.47 -6.92
C THR A 96 1.79 -20.55 -8.13
N HIS A 97 0.68 -19.93 -8.52
CA HIS A 97 0.59 -18.94 -9.59
C HIS A 97 -0.12 -17.71 -9.05
N PHE A 98 0.53 -16.55 -9.10
CA PHE A 98 0.08 -15.35 -8.38
C PHE A 98 -0.41 -14.26 -9.32
N LEU A 99 -1.74 -14.19 -9.47
CA LEU A 99 -2.40 -13.17 -10.29
C LEU A 99 -2.14 -11.75 -9.79
N PRO A 100 -2.32 -10.73 -10.64
CA PRO A 100 -2.05 -9.35 -10.25
C PRO A 100 -3.01 -8.88 -9.16
N ARG A 101 -2.58 -7.81 -8.45
CA ARG A 101 -3.41 -7.07 -7.49
C ARG A 101 -3.81 -7.89 -6.26
N ARG A 102 -4.94 -7.50 -5.66
CA ARG A 102 -5.43 -8.05 -4.40
C ARG A 102 -6.28 -9.28 -4.69
N ASN A 103 -5.87 -10.40 -4.13
CA ASN A 103 -6.59 -11.66 -4.17
C ASN A 103 -6.91 -12.05 -2.73
N ARG A 104 -8.17 -11.85 -2.31
CA ARG A 104 -8.63 -12.09 -0.92
C ARG A 104 -9.22 -13.49 -0.80
N PHE A 105 -9.05 -14.11 0.38
CA PHE A 105 -9.69 -15.38 0.74
C PHE A 105 -9.45 -16.50 -0.30
N VAL A 106 -8.25 -16.57 -0.87
CA VAL A 106 -7.94 -17.46 -1.99
C VAL A 106 -7.83 -18.93 -1.58
N PHE A 107 -7.47 -19.19 -0.33
CA PHE A 107 -7.47 -20.52 0.25
C PHE A 107 -7.65 -20.43 1.77
N LYS A 108 -7.88 -21.59 2.39
CA LYS A 108 -8.01 -21.70 3.83
C LYS A 108 -7.28 -22.93 4.36
N VAL A 109 -6.70 -22.80 5.55
CA VAL A 109 -6.02 -23.89 6.25
C VAL A 109 -6.82 -24.25 7.48
N ARG A 110 -7.28 -25.50 7.58
CA ARG A 110 -7.99 -25.97 8.76
C ARG A 110 -7.01 -26.30 9.88
N VAL A 111 -7.29 -25.78 11.07
CA VAL A 111 -6.55 -26.04 12.30
C VAL A 111 -7.48 -26.62 13.38
N PRO A 112 -6.97 -27.50 14.28
CA PRO A 112 -7.76 -28.11 15.35
C PRO A 112 -8.46 -27.11 16.30
N ALA A 113 -9.48 -27.60 17.03
CA ALA A 113 -10.24 -26.79 18.00
C ALA A 113 -9.38 -26.28 19.17
N ASP A 114 -8.31 -27.00 19.52
CA ASP A 114 -7.35 -26.67 20.57
C ASP A 114 -6.14 -25.87 20.04
N TRP A 115 -6.32 -25.14 18.93
CA TRP A 115 -5.23 -24.35 18.33
C TRP A 115 -4.67 -23.32 19.31
N GLY A 116 -5.55 -22.63 20.05
CA GLY A 116 -5.16 -21.66 21.07
C GLY A 116 -4.24 -20.57 20.50
N GLY A 117 -3.14 -20.30 21.19
CA GLY A 117 -2.13 -19.31 20.79
C GLY A 117 -1.02 -19.84 19.88
N LYS A 118 -1.16 -21.03 19.27
CA LYS A 118 -0.18 -21.57 18.33
C LYS A 118 -0.12 -20.69 17.07
N GLU A 119 1.05 -20.60 16.45
CA GLU A 119 1.23 -19.84 15.21
C GLU A 119 1.16 -20.77 13.99
N LEU A 120 0.61 -20.23 12.90
CA LEU A 120 0.73 -20.79 11.56
C LEU A 120 1.28 -19.69 10.66
N VAL A 121 2.44 -19.95 10.08
CA VAL A 121 3.22 -18.98 9.30
C VAL A 121 3.20 -19.40 7.84
N TRP A 122 2.79 -18.49 6.96
CA TRP A 122 2.99 -18.60 5.53
C TRP A 122 4.17 -17.73 5.11
N THR A 123 5.24 -18.37 4.67
CA THR A 123 6.41 -17.70 4.09
C THR A 123 6.22 -17.59 2.59
N LEU A 124 6.33 -16.36 2.07
CA LEU A 124 6.35 -16.06 0.64
C LEU A 124 7.47 -15.07 0.34
N THR A 125 8.41 -15.46 -0.52
CA THR A 125 9.57 -14.65 -0.92
C THR A 125 9.62 -14.51 -2.44
N THR A 126 9.91 -13.29 -2.92
CA THR A 126 9.88 -12.87 -4.34
C THR A 126 10.92 -11.81 -4.60
#